data_AF-A0A7C4VA42-F1
#
_entry.id   AF-A0A7C4VA42-F1
#
_cell.length_a   1.000
_cell.length_b   1.000
_cell.length_c   1.000
_cell.angle_alpha   90.00
_cell.angle_beta   90.00
_cell.angle_gamma   90.00
#
_symmetry.space_group_name_H-M   'P 1'
#
loop_
_entity.id
_entity.type
_entity.pdbx_description
1 polymer ?
#
loop_
_entity_poly.entity_id
_entity_poly.type
_entity_poly.pdbx_seq_one_letter_code
_entity_poly.pdbx_strand_id
1 'polypeptide(L)'
;MRSADSLNLLSVLEVYLILSFILSIIRRYAYYQAMLGVILALPQRWPKLLQLAQQQRMVFLTWPTILPVVVTFLVMAVNSIALNFVWTSASVTPALLWEHWPALVLVLGFGAPMLYLDFTAVFTDRPFDREALEKHLDQAEYWLRSWVAPVVQVITFGKVNPRQMVHEEVHKALVQATLDFNRMMWRWALQVTMRLAFGLTLWLTWALTP
;
A
#
# COMPACT_ATOMS: atom_id res chain seq x y z
N MET A 1 -8.81 40.23 -11.67
CA MET A 1 -8.74 39.06 -10.76
C MET A 1 -10.15 38.54 -10.59
N ARG A 2 -10.55 37.51 -11.36
CA ARG A 2 -11.96 37.08 -11.47
C ARG A 2 -12.11 35.57 -11.76
N SER A 3 -11.13 34.76 -11.32
CA SER A 3 -11.04 33.35 -11.71
C SER A 3 -11.06 32.36 -10.54
N ALA A 4 -10.94 32.81 -9.29
CA ALA A 4 -10.95 31.92 -8.12
C ALA A 4 -12.38 31.69 -7.56
N ASP A 5 -13.27 32.68 -7.65
CA ASP A 5 -14.61 32.60 -7.06
C ASP A 5 -15.56 31.66 -7.79
N SER A 6 -15.26 31.33 -9.06
CA SER A 6 -16.04 30.39 -9.87
C SER A 6 -15.46 28.97 -9.90
N LEU A 7 -14.36 28.70 -9.21
CA LEU A 7 -13.77 27.36 -9.19
C LEU A 7 -14.59 26.46 -8.29
N ASN A 8 -15.26 25.47 -8.88
CA ASN A 8 -15.89 24.39 -8.13
C ASN A 8 -14.79 23.50 -7.54
N LEU A 9 -14.68 23.51 -6.21
CA LEU A 9 -13.71 22.71 -5.48
C LEU A 9 -13.91 21.21 -5.71
N LEU A 10 -15.13 20.79 -6.00
CA LEU A 10 -15.44 19.41 -6.36
C LEU A 10 -14.76 19.02 -7.69
N SER A 11 -14.77 19.91 -8.68
CA SER A 11 -14.10 19.70 -9.97
C SER A 11 -12.58 19.69 -9.83
N VAL A 12 -12.03 20.55 -8.95
CA VAL A 12 -10.59 20.52 -8.63
C VAL A 12 -10.22 19.20 -7.95
N LEU A 13 -11.03 18.75 -6.99
CA LEU A 13 -10.86 17.45 -6.34
C LEU A 13 -10.93 16.31 -7.36
N GLU A 14 -11.87 16.34 -8.30
CA GLU A 14 -12.00 15.31 -9.34
C GLU A 14 -10.73 15.20 -10.18
N VAL A 15 -10.20 16.33 -10.68
CA VAL A 15 -8.94 16.36 -11.43
C VAL A 15 -7.78 15.84 -10.57
N TYR A 16 -7.72 16.25 -9.31
CA TYR A 16 -6.74 15.75 -8.36
C TYR A 16 -6.84 14.23 -8.17
N LEU A 17 -8.05 13.69 -7.99
CA LEU A 17 -8.29 12.26 -7.82
C LEU A 17 -7.85 11.49 -9.06
N ILE A 18 -8.15 11.97 -10.26
CA ILE A 18 -7.71 11.36 -11.52
C ILE A 18 -6.18 11.35 -11.61
N LEU A 19 -5.52 12.48 -11.36
CA LEU A 19 -4.06 12.57 -11.43
C LEU A 19 -3.39 11.66 -10.38
N SER A 20 -3.86 11.70 -9.14
CA SER A 20 -3.35 10.87 -8.06
C SER A 20 -3.58 9.38 -8.35
N PHE A 21 -4.68 9.01 -9.00
CA PHE A 21 -4.98 7.66 -9.43
C PHE A 21 -4.03 7.17 -10.52
N ILE A 22 -3.82 7.97 -11.59
CA ILE A 22 -2.88 7.65 -12.67
C ILE A 22 -1.46 7.47 -12.10
N LEU A 23 -1.01 8.41 -11.26
CA LEU A 23 0.30 8.35 -10.64
C LEU A 23 0.44 7.10 -9.75
N SER A 24 -0.62 6.74 -9.02
CA SER A 24 -0.66 5.53 -8.20
C SER A 24 -0.59 4.26 -9.06
N ILE A 25 -1.30 4.21 -10.20
CA ILE A 25 -1.25 3.06 -11.13
C ILE A 25 0.15 2.86 -11.68
N ILE A 26 0.78 3.92 -12.19
CA ILE A 26 2.12 3.84 -12.81
C ILE A 26 3.11 3.24 -11.81
N ARG A 27 3.08 3.72 -10.56
CA ARG A 27 3.98 3.22 -9.51
C ARG A 27 3.67 1.80 -9.08
N ARG A 28 2.38 1.46 -8.93
CA ARG A 28 1.95 0.10 -8.59
C ARG A 28 2.30 -0.90 -9.70
N TYR A 29 2.22 -0.49 -10.96
CA TYR A 29 2.57 -1.34 -12.09
C TYR A 29 4.04 -1.80 -12.03
N ALA A 30 4.97 -0.87 -11.78
CA ALA A 30 6.39 -1.21 -11.61
C ALA A 30 6.61 -2.19 -10.44
N TYR A 31 5.93 -1.96 -9.31
CA TYR A 31 6.01 -2.84 -8.14
C TYR A 31 5.45 -4.24 -8.44
N TYR A 32 4.29 -4.33 -9.08
CA TYR A 32 3.67 -5.60 -9.44
C TYR A 32 4.48 -6.37 -10.48
N GLN A 33 5.04 -5.70 -11.49
CA GLN A 33 5.92 -6.37 -12.44
C GLN A 33 7.14 -6.97 -11.77
N ALA A 34 7.79 -6.23 -10.85
CA ALA A 34 8.95 -6.73 -10.14
C ALA A 34 8.60 -7.93 -9.23
N MET A 35 7.49 -7.81 -8.49
CA MET A 35 7.00 -8.89 -7.63
C MET A 35 6.60 -10.13 -8.44
N LEU A 36 5.89 -9.97 -9.56
CA LEU A 36 5.52 -11.07 -10.44
C LEU A 36 6.75 -11.75 -11.02
N GLY A 37 7.79 -11.00 -11.41
CA GLY A 37 9.06 -11.56 -11.86
C GLY A 37 9.69 -12.48 -10.82
N VAL A 38 9.68 -12.07 -9.55
CA VAL A 38 10.18 -12.88 -8.42
C VAL A 38 9.30 -14.11 -8.19
N ILE A 39 7.97 -13.96 -8.17
CA ILE A 39 7.02 -15.06 -7.96
C ILE A 39 7.12 -16.12 -9.08
N LEU A 40 7.25 -15.69 -10.33
CA LEU A 40 7.38 -16.59 -11.47
C LEU A 40 8.74 -17.31 -11.50
N ALA A 41 9.81 -16.65 -11.04
CA ALA A 41 11.14 -17.26 -10.91
C ALA A 41 11.25 -18.21 -9.69
N LEU A 42 10.38 -18.04 -8.69
CA LEU A 42 10.41 -18.75 -7.41
C LEU A 42 10.48 -20.30 -7.51
N PRO A 43 9.63 -20.99 -8.29
CA PRO A 43 9.67 -22.45 -8.38
C PRO A 43 10.93 -23.00 -9.04
N GLN A 44 11.58 -22.24 -9.94
CA GLN A 44 12.74 -22.70 -10.70
C GLN A 44 14.07 -22.30 -10.05
N ARG A 45 14.15 -21.07 -9.51
CA ARG A 45 15.39 -20.49 -8.97
C ARG A 45 15.58 -20.76 -7.48
N TRP A 46 14.49 -20.81 -6.70
CA TRP A 46 14.54 -21.00 -5.24
C TRP A 46 13.59 -22.10 -4.73
N PRO A 47 13.77 -23.36 -5.16
CA PRO A 47 12.86 -24.45 -4.84
C PRO A 47 12.81 -24.78 -3.34
N LYS A 48 13.90 -24.65 -2.58
CA LYS A 48 13.88 -24.91 -1.14
C LYS A 48 13.21 -23.80 -0.35
N LEU A 49 13.41 -22.54 -0.74
CA LEU A 49 12.64 -21.43 -0.18
C LEU A 49 11.14 -21.59 -0.45
N LEU A 50 10.75 -22.05 -1.64
CA LEU A 50 9.34 -22.33 -1.94
C LEU A 50 8.77 -23.41 -1.01
N GLN A 51 9.48 -24.52 -0.80
CA GLN A 51 9.03 -25.57 0.12
C GLN A 51 8.85 -25.04 1.55
N LEU A 52 9.77 -24.20 2.01
CA LEU A 52 9.67 -23.57 3.32
C LEU A 52 8.47 -22.63 3.43
N ALA A 53 8.27 -21.76 2.44
CA ALA A 53 7.12 -20.86 2.40
C ALA A 53 5.80 -21.65 2.34
N GLN A 54 5.77 -22.78 1.63
CA GLN A 54 4.60 -23.67 1.58
C GLN A 54 4.27 -24.28 2.93
N GLN A 55 5.28 -24.72 3.68
CA GLN A 55 5.10 -25.23 5.06
C GLN A 55 4.53 -24.16 6.01
N GLN A 56 4.78 -22.88 5.71
CA GLN A 56 4.32 -21.76 6.54
C GLN A 56 3.15 -20.97 5.93
N ARG A 57 2.43 -21.53 4.95
CA ARG A 57 1.30 -20.86 4.26
C ARG A 57 0.25 -20.27 5.21
N MET A 58 -0.01 -20.93 6.34
CA MET A 58 -0.95 -20.45 7.36
C MET A 58 -0.54 -19.10 7.98
N VAL A 59 0.76 -18.78 7.99
CA VAL A 59 1.26 -17.48 8.49
C VAL A 59 1.00 -16.36 7.48
N PHE A 60 1.05 -16.66 6.18
CA PHE A 60 0.84 -15.68 5.12
C PHE A 60 -0.65 -15.38 4.87
N LEU A 61 -1.51 -16.39 4.96
CA LEU A 61 -2.94 -16.28 4.68
C LEU A 61 -3.75 -15.95 5.94
N THR A 62 -3.32 -14.91 6.66
CA THR A 62 -4.04 -14.45 7.85
C THR A 62 -5.05 -13.38 7.47
N TRP A 63 -6.19 -13.33 8.19
CA TRP A 63 -7.23 -12.31 8.04
C TRP A 63 -6.71 -10.87 7.92
N PRO A 64 -5.66 -10.45 8.67
CA PRO A 64 -5.08 -9.12 8.52
C PRO A 64 -4.56 -8.78 7.12
N THR A 65 -4.18 -9.76 6.31
CA THR A 65 -3.69 -9.58 4.93
C THR A 65 -4.85 -9.40 3.94
N ILE A 66 -5.98 -10.08 4.19
CA ILE A 66 -7.17 -10.03 3.33
C ILE A 66 -7.97 -8.76 3.58
N LEU A 67 -8.06 -8.33 4.84
CA LEU A 67 -8.87 -7.20 5.27
C LEU A 67 -8.58 -5.88 4.53
N PRO A 68 -7.32 -5.42 4.37
CA PRO A 68 -7.05 -4.16 3.67
C PRO A 68 -7.41 -4.23 2.17
N VAL A 69 -7.34 -5.41 1.55
CA VAL A 69 -7.77 -5.61 0.16
C VAL A 69 -9.29 -5.45 0.05
N VAL A 70 -10.04 -6.12 0.94
CA VAL A 70 -11.50 -6.03 0.97
C VAL A 70 -11.95 -4.60 1.29
N VAL A 71 -11.35 -3.96 2.29
CA VAL A 71 -11.64 -2.56 2.65
C VAL A 71 -11.36 -1.64 1.47
N THR A 72 -10.20 -1.75 0.82
CA THR A 72 -9.87 -0.90 -0.34
C THR A 72 -10.88 -1.09 -1.47
N PHE A 73 -11.28 -2.33 -1.76
CA PHE A 73 -12.26 -2.63 -2.79
C PHE A 73 -13.63 -2.03 -2.46
N LEU A 74 -14.11 -2.19 -1.23
CA LEU A 74 -15.38 -1.63 -0.77
C LEU A 74 -15.38 -0.11 -0.83
N VAL A 75 -14.32 0.54 -0.33
CA VAL A 75 -14.20 1.99 -0.35
C VAL A 75 -14.17 2.50 -1.79
N MET A 76 -13.46 1.81 -2.69
CA MET A 76 -13.42 2.19 -4.11
C MET A 76 -14.80 2.04 -4.78
N ALA A 77 -15.53 0.97 -4.49
CA ALA A 77 -16.89 0.76 -4.99
C ALA A 77 -17.84 1.86 -4.50
N VAL A 78 -17.82 2.15 -3.19
CA VAL A 78 -18.63 3.23 -2.59
C VAL A 78 -18.27 4.58 -3.20
N ASN A 79 -16.98 4.88 -3.36
CA ASN A 79 -16.52 6.13 -3.98
C ASN A 79 -16.99 6.28 -5.42
N SER A 80 -16.94 5.19 -6.20
CA SER A 80 -17.43 5.17 -7.59
C SER A 80 -18.94 5.44 -7.65
N ILE A 81 -19.72 4.81 -6.77
CA ILE A 81 -21.16 5.05 -6.67
C ILE A 81 -21.44 6.51 -6.27
N ALA A 82 -20.73 7.04 -5.28
CA ALA A 82 -20.89 8.41 -4.82
C ALA A 82 -20.58 9.44 -5.94
N LEU A 83 -19.49 9.23 -6.71
CA LEU A 83 -19.14 10.08 -7.86
C LEU A 83 -20.22 10.09 -8.94
N ASN A 84 -20.74 8.93 -9.30
CA ASN A 84 -21.68 8.84 -10.41
C ASN A 84 -23.12 9.24 -10.02
N PHE A 85 -23.54 9.01 -8.77
CA PHE A 85 -24.94 9.22 -8.36
C PHE A 85 -25.17 10.42 -7.47
N VAL A 86 -24.24 10.75 -6.58
CA VAL A 86 -24.46 11.72 -5.49
C VAL A 86 -23.81 13.07 -5.81
N TRP A 87 -22.66 13.05 -6.49
CA TRP A 87 -21.83 14.25 -6.71
C TRP A 87 -22.10 15.01 -8.01
N THR A 88 -22.94 14.50 -8.91
CA THR A 88 -23.19 15.10 -10.24
C THR A 88 -23.83 16.50 -10.20
N SER A 89 -24.43 16.90 -9.07
CA SER A 89 -25.16 18.18 -8.94
C SER A 89 -24.55 19.15 -7.93
N ALA A 90 -23.47 18.78 -7.23
CA ALA A 90 -22.92 19.59 -6.15
C ALA A 90 -21.90 20.62 -6.68
N SER A 91 -22.07 21.89 -6.30
CA SER A 91 -21.10 22.94 -6.56
C SER A 91 -20.71 23.62 -5.25
N VAL A 92 -19.43 23.49 -4.88
CA VAL A 92 -18.89 24.09 -3.66
C VAL A 92 -17.82 25.09 -4.07
N THR A 93 -18.08 26.36 -3.80
CA THR A 93 -17.12 27.44 -4.04
C THR A 93 -16.32 27.73 -2.77
N PRO A 94 -15.08 28.24 -2.89
CA PRO A 94 -14.27 28.65 -1.73
C PRO A 94 -14.97 29.71 -0.86
N ALA A 95 -15.76 30.59 -1.49
CA ALA A 95 -16.53 31.61 -0.79
C ALA A 95 -17.54 31.00 0.20
N LEU A 96 -18.24 29.95 -0.22
CA LEU A 96 -19.22 29.25 0.61
C LEU A 96 -18.58 28.59 1.84
N LEU A 97 -17.37 28.04 1.69
CA LEU A 97 -16.61 27.46 2.79
C LEU A 97 -16.12 28.51 3.79
N TRP A 98 -15.78 29.71 3.31
CA TRP A 98 -15.35 30.80 4.17
C TRP A 98 -16.49 31.34 5.03
N GLU A 99 -17.70 31.35 4.46
CA GLU A 99 -18.92 31.70 5.18
C GLU A 99 -19.29 30.63 6.24
N HIS A 100 -18.98 29.36 5.97
CA HIS A 100 -19.27 28.23 6.84
C HIS A 100 -18.01 27.66 7.50
N TRP A 101 -17.50 28.38 8.51
CA TRP A 101 -16.27 28.01 9.22
C TRP A 101 -16.21 26.55 9.75
N PRO A 102 -17.31 25.89 10.21
CA PRO A 102 -17.22 24.49 10.65
C PRO A 102 -16.93 23.54 9.50
N ALA A 103 -17.48 23.82 8.31
CA ALA A 103 -17.22 23.04 7.11
C ALA A 103 -15.75 23.18 6.70
N LEU A 104 -15.17 24.38 6.80
CA LEU A 104 -13.75 24.61 6.54
C LEU A 104 -12.86 23.78 7.47
N VAL A 105 -13.18 23.70 8.76
CA VAL A 105 -12.43 22.88 9.72
C VAL A 105 -12.49 21.39 9.35
N LEU A 106 -13.65 20.88 8.95
CA LEU A 106 -13.80 19.49 8.50
C LEU A 106 -13.01 19.23 7.21
N VAL A 107 -13.15 20.10 6.21
CA VAL A 107 -12.45 19.99 4.93
C VAL A 107 -10.94 20.00 5.14
N LEU A 108 -10.40 20.89 5.98
CA LEU A 108 -8.98 20.88 6.32
C LEU A 108 -8.58 19.66 7.14
N GLY A 109 -9.44 19.24 8.08
CA GLY A 109 -9.21 18.08 8.94
C GLY A 109 -9.03 16.77 8.16
N PHE A 110 -9.73 16.59 7.04
CA PHE A 110 -9.56 15.43 6.16
C PHE A 110 -8.60 15.68 4.99
N GLY A 111 -8.58 16.92 4.47
CA GLY A 111 -7.76 17.29 3.32
C GLY A 111 -6.26 17.31 3.64
N ALA A 112 -5.86 17.84 4.79
CA ALA A 112 -4.43 17.90 5.15
C ALA A 112 -3.81 16.50 5.36
N PRO A 113 -4.41 15.57 6.13
CA PRO A 113 -3.91 14.19 6.22
C PRO A 113 -3.90 13.47 4.87
N MET A 114 -4.94 13.67 4.05
CA MET A 114 -5.00 13.11 2.69
C MET A 114 -3.81 13.56 1.84
N LEU A 115 -3.56 14.87 1.77
CA LEU A 115 -2.44 15.43 1.02
C LEU A 115 -1.09 14.94 1.56
N TYR A 116 -0.95 14.83 2.88
CA TYR A 116 0.26 14.31 3.51
C TYR A 116 0.53 12.84 3.14
N LEU A 117 -0.50 11.99 3.18
CA LEU A 117 -0.39 10.59 2.79
C LEU A 117 -0.03 10.46 1.30
N ASP A 118 -0.67 11.24 0.44
CA ASP A 118 -0.40 11.25 -0.99
C ASP A 118 1.03 11.75 -1.30
N PHE A 119 1.47 12.81 -0.62
CA PHE A 119 2.82 13.34 -0.76
C PHE A 119 3.88 12.33 -0.32
N THR A 120 3.73 11.72 0.85
CA THR A 120 4.70 10.73 1.34
C THR A 120 4.72 9.48 0.46
N ALA A 121 3.56 9.04 -0.02
CA ALA A 121 3.48 7.95 -0.99
C ALA A 121 4.27 8.30 -2.25
N VAL A 122 4.15 9.52 -2.78
CA VAL A 122 4.77 9.96 -4.04
C VAL A 122 6.27 10.22 -3.92
N PHE A 123 6.74 10.85 -2.84
CA PHE A 123 8.11 11.36 -2.76
C PHE A 123 9.03 10.54 -1.85
N THR A 124 8.49 9.82 -0.86
CA THR A 124 9.31 9.13 0.14
C THR A 124 9.51 7.66 -0.19
N ASP A 125 8.50 7.00 -0.76
CA ASP A 125 8.55 5.56 -1.04
C ASP A 125 9.54 5.28 -2.19
N ARG A 126 10.67 4.64 -1.83
CA ARG A 126 11.73 4.24 -2.78
C ARG A 126 11.22 3.18 -3.77
N PRO A 127 11.73 3.17 -5.02
CA PRO A 127 11.44 2.10 -5.96
C PRO A 127 11.88 0.75 -5.37
N PHE A 128 11.12 -0.29 -5.68
CA PHE A 128 11.42 -1.65 -5.25
C PHE A 128 12.69 -2.15 -5.95
N ASP A 129 13.74 -2.39 -5.18
CA ASP A 129 15.01 -2.91 -5.68
C ASP A 129 14.92 -4.43 -5.84
N ARG A 130 14.52 -4.83 -7.05
CA ARG A 130 14.41 -6.24 -7.42
C ARG A 130 15.74 -6.96 -7.32
N GLU A 131 16.84 -6.34 -7.77
CA GLU A 131 18.16 -6.99 -7.79
C GLU A 131 18.66 -7.27 -6.39
N ALA A 132 18.50 -6.30 -5.48
CA ALA A 132 18.81 -6.50 -4.08
C ALA A 132 17.98 -7.66 -3.50
N LEU A 133 16.68 -7.71 -3.77
CA LEU A 133 15.84 -8.80 -3.28
C LEU A 133 16.28 -10.17 -3.82
N GLU A 134 16.50 -10.28 -5.13
CA GLU A 134 16.94 -11.54 -5.76
C GLU A 134 18.28 -12.02 -5.20
N LYS A 135 19.22 -11.09 -4.94
CA LYS A 135 20.51 -11.41 -4.32
C LYS A 135 20.34 -12.00 -2.91
N HIS A 136 19.44 -11.45 -2.10
CA HIS A 136 19.16 -11.99 -0.77
C HIS A 136 18.52 -13.39 -0.85
N LEU A 137 17.61 -13.60 -1.81
CA LEU A 137 16.98 -14.92 -2.04
C LEU A 137 18.00 -15.96 -2.53
N ASP A 138 18.91 -15.59 -3.44
CA ASP A 138 19.98 -16.45 -3.92
C ASP A 138 20.92 -16.87 -2.78
N GLN A 139 21.29 -15.94 -1.90
CA GLN A 139 22.11 -16.25 -0.73
C GLN A 139 21.38 -17.22 0.21
N ALA A 140 20.10 -16.99 0.49
CA ALA A 140 19.31 -17.86 1.34
C ALA A 140 19.20 -19.29 0.76
N GLU A 141 18.90 -19.43 -0.54
CA GLU A 141 18.84 -20.73 -1.23
C GLU A 141 20.21 -21.42 -1.23
N TYR A 142 21.31 -20.69 -1.44
CA TYR A 142 22.67 -21.24 -1.34
C TYR A 142 22.94 -21.83 0.04
N TRP A 143 22.60 -21.12 1.12
CA TRP A 143 22.77 -21.64 2.48
C TRP A 143 21.90 -22.88 2.75
N LEU A 144 20.68 -22.93 2.22
CA LEU A 144 19.79 -24.10 2.34
C LEU A 144 20.24 -25.30 1.49
N ARG A 145 20.95 -25.06 0.38
CA ARG A 145 21.47 -26.10 -0.51
C ARG A 145 22.86 -26.60 -0.12
N SER A 146 23.72 -25.72 0.40
CA SER A 146 25.14 -26.00 0.58
C SER A 146 25.42 -27.00 1.71
N TRP A 147 26.47 -27.81 1.50
CA TRP A 147 27.06 -28.71 2.49
C TRP A 147 27.90 -27.99 3.55
N VAL A 148 27.94 -26.66 3.52
CA VAL A 148 28.70 -25.84 4.47
C VAL A 148 28.10 -25.93 5.87
N ALA A 149 26.78 -26.16 5.98
CA ALA A 149 26.11 -26.30 7.27
C ALA A 149 26.66 -27.47 8.13
N PRO A 150 26.76 -28.72 7.65
CA PRO A 150 27.40 -29.79 8.42
C PRO A 150 28.89 -29.52 8.70
N VAL A 151 29.63 -28.86 7.80
CA VAL A 151 31.05 -28.52 8.04
C VAL A 151 31.20 -27.50 9.17
N VAL A 152 30.38 -26.45 9.19
CA VAL A 152 30.36 -25.46 10.26
C VAL A 152 29.93 -26.10 11.58
N GLN A 153 28.97 -27.02 11.56
CA GLN A 153 28.55 -27.78 12.74
C GLN A 153 29.68 -28.66 13.28
N VAL A 154 30.47 -29.31 12.41
CA VAL A 154 31.65 -30.08 12.81
C VAL A 154 32.72 -29.17 13.41
N ILE A 155 33.01 -28.02 12.79
CA ILE A 155 34.02 -27.05 13.27
C ILE A 155 33.60 -26.41 14.60
N THR A 156 32.31 -26.14 14.80
CA THR A 156 31.77 -25.60 16.05
C THR A 156 31.45 -26.67 17.10
N PHE A 157 31.89 -27.92 16.90
CA PHE A 157 31.64 -29.03 17.81
C PHE A 157 30.16 -29.20 18.19
N GLY A 158 29.25 -28.99 17.22
CA GLY A 158 27.82 -29.14 17.40
C GLY A 158 27.14 -28.05 18.23
N LYS A 159 27.86 -27.02 18.71
CA LYS A 159 27.27 -25.91 19.48
C LYS A 159 26.31 -25.05 18.65
N VAL A 160 26.51 -24.98 17.34
CA VAL A 160 25.65 -24.22 16.42
C VAL A 160 25.09 -25.21 15.40
N ASN A 161 23.76 -25.21 15.25
CA ASN A 161 23.09 -25.93 14.16
C ASN A 161 22.74 -24.93 13.04
N PRO A 162 23.66 -24.67 12.10
CA PRO A 162 23.50 -23.63 11.07
C PRO A 162 22.26 -23.84 10.19
N ARG A 163 21.74 -25.06 10.06
CA ARG A 163 20.47 -25.29 9.35
C ARG A 163 19.27 -24.69 10.08
N GLN A 164 19.21 -24.83 11.41
CA GLN A 164 18.17 -24.21 12.21
C GLN A 164 18.32 -22.69 12.22
N MET A 165 19.55 -22.18 12.33
CA MET A 165 19.81 -20.74 12.30
C MET A 165 19.38 -20.10 10.97
N VAL A 166 19.72 -20.71 9.84
CA VAL A 166 19.27 -20.23 8.52
C VAL A 166 17.75 -20.35 8.37
N HIS A 167 17.15 -21.44 8.86
CA HIS A 167 15.70 -21.60 8.82
C HIS A 167 14.97 -20.52 9.63
N GLU A 168 15.44 -20.23 10.84
CA GLU A 168 14.91 -19.15 11.69
C GLU A 168 15.09 -17.78 11.05
N GLU A 169 16.25 -17.51 10.44
CA GLU A 169 16.52 -16.22 9.82
C GLU A 169 15.68 -16.01 8.56
N VAL A 170 15.53 -17.05 7.72
CA VAL A 170 14.62 -17.02 6.57
C VAL A 170 13.17 -16.87 7.04
N HIS A 171 12.77 -17.56 8.11
CA HIS A 171 11.44 -17.39 8.70
C HIS A 171 11.20 -15.94 9.16
N LYS A 172 12.15 -15.35 9.91
CA LYS A 172 12.08 -13.94 10.33
C LYS A 172 11.98 -13.00 9.13
N ALA A 173 12.78 -13.22 8.09
CA ALA A 173 12.76 -12.41 6.88
C ALA A 173 11.40 -12.51 6.14
N LEU A 174 10.84 -13.72 6.06
CA LEU A 174 9.52 -13.96 5.46
C LEU A 174 8.39 -13.28 6.27
N VAL A 175 8.45 -13.38 7.61
CA VAL A 175 7.50 -12.70 8.50
C VAL A 175 7.63 -11.19 8.35
N GLN A 176 8.85 -10.66 8.33
CA GLN A 176 9.11 -9.24 8.14
C GLN A 176 8.59 -8.73 6.79
N ALA A 177 8.88 -9.45 5.70
CA ALA A 177 8.34 -9.14 4.38
C ALA A 177 6.80 -9.12 4.37
N THR A 178 6.16 -10.06 5.06
CA THR A 178 4.69 -10.10 5.21
C THR A 178 4.18 -8.88 5.98
N LEU A 179 4.85 -8.50 7.07
CA LEU A 179 4.48 -7.33 7.86
C LEU A 179 4.64 -6.02 7.07
N ASP A 180 5.72 -5.89 6.31
CA ASP A 180 5.99 -4.71 5.48
C ASP A 180 4.96 -4.61 4.34
N PHE A 181 4.65 -5.74 3.69
CA PHE A 181 3.58 -5.81 2.69
C PHE A 181 2.22 -5.43 3.28
N ASN A 182 1.87 -5.98 4.45
CA ASN A 182 0.62 -5.67 5.12
C ASN A 182 0.53 -4.19 5.52
N ARG A 183 1.62 -3.63 6.06
CA ARG A 183 1.72 -2.20 6.39
C ARG A 183 1.52 -1.33 5.15
N MET A 184 2.09 -1.71 4.01
CA MET A 184 1.90 -1.00 2.74
C MET A 184 0.43 -1.03 2.30
N MET A 185 -0.22 -2.20 2.35
CA MET A 185 -1.64 -2.33 2.02
C MET A 185 -2.54 -1.48 2.93
N TRP A 186 -2.26 -1.45 4.24
CA TRP A 186 -3.00 -0.61 5.18
C TRP A 186 -2.82 0.88 4.92
N ARG A 187 -1.61 1.33 4.58
CA ARG A 187 -1.38 2.72 4.17
C ARG A 187 -2.22 3.07 2.93
N TRP A 188 -2.33 2.16 1.96
CA TRP A 188 -3.18 2.37 0.79
C TRP A 188 -4.67 2.38 1.12
N ALA A 189 -5.15 1.47 1.97
CA ALA A 189 -6.53 1.45 2.42
C ALA A 189 -6.89 2.77 3.13
N LEU A 190 -5.99 3.27 3.99
CA LEU A 190 -6.14 4.55 4.68
C LEU A 190 -6.19 5.72 3.70
N GLN A 191 -5.28 5.75 2.72
CA GLN A 191 -5.21 6.77 1.68
C GLN A 191 -6.52 6.87 0.89
N VAL A 192 -7.07 5.75 0.44
CA VAL A 192 -8.34 5.71 -0.31
C VAL A 192 -9.51 6.12 0.59
N THR A 193 -9.51 5.69 1.85
CA THR A 193 -10.55 6.07 2.83
C THR A 193 -10.55 7.59 3.10
N MET A 194 -9.37 8.20 3.23
CA MET A 194 -9.24 9.65 3.43
C MET A 194 -9.76 10.45 2.24
N ARG A 195 -9.52 9.98 1.01
CA ARG A 195 -10.08 10.59 -0.20
C ARG A 195 -11.60 10.55 -0.22
N LEU A 196 -12.19 9.41 0.14
CA LEU A 196 -13.65 9.27 0.24
C LEU A 196 -14.21 10.19 1.32
N ALA A 197 -13.60 10.21 2.51
CA ALA A 197 -14.01 11.07 3.61
C ALA A 197 -13.97 12.55 3.23
N PHE A 198 -12.89 12.99 2.56
CA PHE A 198 -12.77 14.35 2.06
C PHE A 198 -13.89 14.70 1.06
N GLY A 199 -14.15 13.84 0.07
CA GLY A 199 -15.27 14.02 -0.87
C GLY A 199 -16.62 14.12 -0.16
N LEU A 200 -16.86 13.27 0.84
CA LEU A 200 -18.09 13.29 1.65
C LEU A 200 -18.22 14.57 2.47
N THR A 201 -17.13 15.12 3.00
CA THR A 201 -17.19 16.40 3.73
C THR A 201 -17.55 17.57 2.82
N LEU A 202 -17.03 17.62 1.59
CA LEU A 202 -17.43 18.63 0.62
C LEU A 202 -18.90 18.49 0.24
N TRP A 203 -19.38 17.25 0.06
CA TRP A 203 -20.79 16.99 -0.20
C TRP A 203 -21.71 17.46 0.92
N LEU A 204 -21.38 17.07 2.16
CA LEU A 204 -22.17 17.43 3.33
C LEU A 204 -22.20 18.93 3.52
N THR A 205 -21.10 19.62 3.19
CA THR A 205 -21.08 21.09 3.18
C THR A 205 -22.14 21.62 2.24
N TRP A 206 -22.14 21.19 0.97
CA TRP A 206 -23.16 21.60 -0.01
C TRP A 206 -24.59 21.25 0.44
N ALA A 207 -24.80 20.06 0.98
CA ALA A 207 -26.13 19.59 1.38
C ALA A 207 -26.69 20.33 2.62
N LEU A 208 -25.82 20.83 3.50
CA LEU A 208 -26.20 21.52 4.73
C LEU A 208 -26.26 23.04 4.57
N THR A 209 -25.76 23.58 3.46
CA THR A 209 -25.83 25.00 3.10
C THR A 209 -26.85 25.19 1.96
N PRO A 210 -28.16 25.30 2.27
CA PRO A 210 -29.22 25.51 1.28
C PRO A 210 -29.14 26.89 0.61
#